data_AF-A0A8I0SMQ3-F1
#
_entry.id   AF-A0A8I0SMQ3-F1
#
_cell.length_a   1.000
_cell.length_b   1.000
_cell.length_c   1.000
_cell.angle_alpha   90.00
_cell.angle_beta   90.00
_cell.angle_gamma   90.00
#
_symmetry.space_group_name_H-M   'P 1'
#
loop_
_entity.id
_entity.type
_entity.pdbx_description
1 polymer ?
#
loop_
_entity_poly.entity_id
_entity_poly.type
_entity_poly.pdbx_seq_one_letter_code
_entity_poly.pdbx_strand_id
1 'polypeptide(L)'
;MVSYVNSPKVRFSRHAIQRMFERSIPSSVVAQVARNGAIIEDYPNDAPSPSRLQLGWNGGYPLHVVVAQDPDGSLTVITTYIPELDRWEGNYRRRKKK
;
A
#
# COMPACT_ATOMS: atom_id res chain seq x y z
N MET A 1 7.11 -31.59 4.65
CA MET A 1 6.49 -31.05 3.42
C MET A 1 6.37 -29.55 3.60
N VAL A 2 7.28 -28.77 3.01
CA VAL A 2 7.20 -27.29 3.10
C VAL A 2 6.24 -26.87 1.99
N SER A 3 5.02 -26.49 2.35
CA SER A 3 4.05 -25.93 1.41
C SER A 3 4.55 -24.56 0.95
N TYR A 4 4.89 -24.43 -0.33
CA TYR A 4 5.17 -23.13 -0.95
C TYR A 4 3.90 -22.28 -0.93
N VAL A 5 3.84 -21.28 -0.05
CA VAL A 5 2.80 -20.25 -0.11
C VAL A 5 3.13 -19.35 -1.28
N ASN A 6 2.41 -19.50 -2.40
CA ASN A 6 2.59 -18.62 -3.55
C ASN A 6 2.07 -17.23 -3.18
N SER A 7 2.99 -16.31 -2.87
CA SER A 7 2.64 -14.93 -2.55
C SER A 7 2.18 -14.22 -3.83
N PRO A 8 1.15 -13.35 -3.76
CA PRO A 8 0.69 -12.66 -4.95
C PRO A 8 1.82 -11.82 -5.56
N LYS A 9 1.88 -11.83 -6.89
CA LYS A 9 2.79 -11.00 -7.67
C LYS A 9 2.46 -9.54 -7.40
N VAL A 10 3.47 -8.71 -7.14
CA VAL A 10 3.30 -7.27 -6.92
C VAL A 10 3.85 -6.51 -8.13
N ARG A 11 3.05 -5.61 -8.66
CA ARG A 11 3.37 -4.68 -9.75
C ARG A 11 3.35 -3.26 -9.20
N PHE A 12 4.14 -2.38 -9.79
CA PHE A 12 4.17 -0.97 -9.41
C PHE A 12 3.74 -0.12 -10.59
N SER A 13 2.79 0.79 -10.37
CA SER A 13 2.46 1.80 -11.36
C SER A 13 3.65 2.74 -11.57
N ARG A 14 3.65 3.47 -12.70
CA ARG A 14 4.63 4.55 -12.93
C ARG A 14 4.61 5.58 -11.79
N HIS A 15 3.44 5.92 -11.28
CA HIS A 15 3.28 6.87 -10.19
C HIS A 15 3.89 6.34 -8.88
N ALA A 16 3.66 5.07 -8.55
CA ALA A 16 4.26 4.43 -7.39
C ALA A 16 5.80 4.44 -7.47
N ILE A 17 6.37 4.10 -8.63
CA ILE A 17 7.83 4.14 -8.85
C ILE A 17 8.39 5.54 -8.61
N GLN A 18 7.75 6.56 -9.17
CA GLN A 18 8.14 7.95 -8.94
C GLN A 18 8.09 8.32 -7.44
N ARG A 19 7.00 7.97 -6.74
CA ARG A 19 6.84 8.29 -5.32
C ARG A 19 7.86 7.58 -4.43
N MET A 20 8.18 6.32 -4.76
CA MET A 20 9.22 5.55 -4.09
C MET A 20 10.58 6.21 -4.24
N PHE A 21 10.94 6.60 -5.47
CA PHE A 21 12.21 7.27 -5.75
C PHE A 21 12.34 8.62 -5.04
N GLU A 22 11.31 9.48 -5.12
CA GLU A 22 11.29 10.81 -4.47
C GLU A 22 11.47 10.77 -2.95
N ARG A 23 11.13 9.65 -2.30
CA ARG A 23 11.11 9.51 -0.84
C ARG A 23 12.07 8.45 -0.31
N SER A 24 12.91 7.89 -1.18
CA SER A 24 13.82 6.80 -0.84
C SER A 24 13.12 5.61 -0.16
N ILE A 25 11.91 5.27 -0.61
CA ILE A 25 11.12 4.16 -0.07
C ILE A 25 11.51 2.87 -0.81
N PRO A 26 12.04 1.84 -0.13
CA PRO A 26 12.42 0.60 -0.79
C PRO A 26 11.21 -0.16 -1.35
N SER A 27 11.32 -0.64 -2.59
CA SER A 27 10.27 -1.42 -3.23
C SER A 27 9.92 -2.71 -2.49
N SER A 28 10.89 -3.32 -1.79
CA SER A 28 10.69 -4.50 -0.95
C SER A 28 9.70 -4.23 0.19
N VAL A 29 9.82 -3.07 0.85
CA VAL A 29 8.90 -2.65 1.90
C VAL A 29 7.51 -2.39 1.34
N VAL A 30 7.40 -1.67 0.22
CA VAL A 30 6.11 -1.40 -0.43
C VAL A 30 5.42 -2.71 -0.84
N ALA A 31 6.17 -3.68 -1.37
CA ALA A 31 5.64 -5.00 -1.70
C ALA A 31 5.21 -5.81 -0.46
N GLN A 32 5.95 -5.71 0.65
CA GLN A 32 5.57 -6.34 1.91
C GLN A 32 4.26 -5.74 2.45
N VAL A 33 4.16 -4.41 2.46
CA VAL A 33 2.93 -3.72 2.87
C VAL A 33 1.80 -4.11 1.93
N ALA A 34 1.98 -4.08 0.61
CA ALA A 34 0.92 -4.43 -0.33
C ALA A 34 0.30 -5.82 -0.08
N ARG A 35 1.11 -6.79 0.36
CA ARG A 35 0.67 -8.16 0.67
C ARG A 35 0.03 -8.28 2.06
N ASN A 36 0.62 -7.64 3.07
CA ASN A 36 0.36 -7.96 4.48
C ASN A 36 -0.09 -6.74 5.32
N GLY A 37 -0.22 -5.58 4.71
CA GLY A 37 -0.58 -4.32 5.35
C GLY A 37 -2.00 -4.34 5.88
N ALA A 38 -2.22 -3.62 6.98
CA ALA A 38 -3.54 -3.46 7.55
C ALA A 38 -4.40 -2.62 6.61
N ILE A 39 -5.54 -3.15 6.16
CA ILE A 39 -6.53 -2.38 5.42
C ILE A 39 -7.09 -1.32 6.36
N ILE A 40 -7.07 -0.07 5.92
CA ILE A 40 -7.60 1.04 6.70
C ILE A 40 -8.71 1.80 5.96
N GLU A 41 -8.72 1.76 4.62
CA GLU A 41 -9.83 2.24 3.80
C GLU A 41 -10.01 1.33 2.59
N ASP A 42 -11.25 1.11 2.17
CA ASP A 42 -11.62 0.41 0.95
C ASP A 42 -12.20 1.39 -0.07
N TYR A 43 -11.80 1.23 -1.33
CA TYR A 43 -12.27 2.02 -2.47
C TYR A 43 -12.86 1.08 -3.54
N PRO A 44 -14.04 0.49 -3.27
CA PRO A 44 -14.64 -0.51 -4.16
C PRO A 44 -15.04 0.03 -5.53
N ASN A 45 -15.16 1.36 -5.64
CA ASN A 45 -15.62 2.05 -6.85
C ASN A 45 -14.46 2.60 -7.69
N ASP A 46 -13.21 2.36 -7.30
CA ASP A 46 -12.06 2.74 -8.12
C ASP A 46 -12.03 1.93 -9.43
N ALA A 47 -11.53 2.56 -10.50
CA ALA A 47 -11.37 1.96 -11.81
C ALA A 47 -9.88 1.92 -12.19
N PRO A 48 -9.41 0.87 -12.90
CA PRO A 48 -10.17 -0.24 -13.50
C PRO A 48 -10.55 -1.37 -12.53
N SER A 49 -9.94 -1.41 -11.34
CA SER A 49 -10.15 -2.45 -10.33
C SER A 49 -10.36 -1.81 -8.96
N PRO A 50 -11.17 -2.42 -8.07
CA PRO A 50 -11.29 -2.02 -6.68
C PRO A 50 -9.91 -1.87 -6.03
N SER A 51 -9.76 -0.81 -5.26
CA SER A 51 -8.51 -0.53 -4.56
C SER A 51 -8.72 -0.36 -3.06
N ARG A 52 -7.63 -0.40 -2.30
CA ARG A 52 -7.63 -0.30 -0.84
C ARG A 52 -6.39 0.44 -0.38
N LEU A 53 -6.57 1.28 0.64
CA LEU A 53 -5.49 1.90 1.37
C LEU A 53 -5.04 0.96 2.49
N GLN A 54 -3.75 0.64 2.47
CA GLN A 54 -3.13 -0.20 3.47
C GLN A 54 -2.08 0.58 4.27
N LEU A 55 -2.03 0.33 5.57
CA LEU A 55 -0.99 0.81 6.48
C LEU A 55 0.01 -0.32 6.75
N GLY A 56 1.28 0.00 6.60
CA GLY A 56 2.39 -0.80 7.08
C GLY A 56 3.52 0.08 7.59
N TRP A 57 4.70 -0.51 7.77
CA TRP A 57 5.81 0.15 8.44
C TRP A 57 7.14 -0.19 7.78
N ASN A 58 8.00 0.81 7.63
CA ASN A 58 9.41 0.64 7.31
C ASN A 58 10.22 0.87 8.59
N GLY A 59 10.47 -0.20 9.35
CA GLY A 59 10.95 -0.06 10.73
C GLY A 59 9.93 0.71 11.58
N GLY A 60 10.31 1.86 12.13
CA GLY A 60 9.42 2.73 12.92
C GLY A 60 8.62 3.77 12.13
N TYR A 61 8.79 3.83 10.81
CA TYR A 61 8.15 4.85 9.98
C TYR A 61 6.87 4.32 9.32
N PRO A 62 5.72 5.00 9.47
CA PRO A 62 4.46 4.56 8.88
C PRO A 62 4.51 4.71 7.36
N LEU A 63 3.86 3.79 6.66
CA LEU A 63 3.78 3.79 5.22
C LEU A 63 2.35 3.48 4.75
N HIS A 64 1.80 4.38 3.96
CA HIS A 64 0.52 4.20 3.29
C HIS A 64 0.73 3.74 1.87
N VAL A 65 0.09 2.64 1.50
CA VAL A 65 0.17 2.05 0.16
C VAL A 65 -1.24 1.85 -0.36
N VAL A 66 -1.53 2.42 -1.54
CA VAL A 66 -2.79 2.16 -2.24
C VAL A 66 -2.56 1.03 -3.22
N VAL A 67 -3.37 -0.02 -3.10
CA VAL A 67 -3.23 -1.26 -3.87
C VAL A 67 -4.55 -1.63 -4.51
N ALA A 68 -4.52 -1.92 -5.81
CA ALA A 68 -5.61 -2.59 -6.50
C ALA A 68 -5.31 -4.09 -6.61
N GLN A 69 -6.36 -4.90 -6.56
CA GLN A 69 -6.27 -6.33 -6.86
C GLN A 69 -6.70 -6.56 -8.30
N ASP A 70 -5.80 -7.11 -9.11
CA ASP A 70 -6.06 -7.40 -10.51
C ASP A 70 -6.81 -8.73 -10.68
N PRO A 71 -7.53 -8.94 -11.80
CA PRO A 71 -8.27 -10.19 -12.05
C PRO A 71 -7.38 -11.45 -12.06
N ASP A 72 -6.08 -11.33 -12.36
CA ASP A 72 -5.11 -12.43 -12.33
C ASP A 72 -4.61 -12.77 -10.91
N GLY A 73 -5.15 -12.11 -9.88
CA GLY A 73 -4.74 -12.26 -8.48
C GLY A 73 -3.45 -11.53 -8.12
N SER A 74 -2.86 -10.78 -9.06
CA SER A 74 -1.74 -9.89 -8.75
C SER A 74 -2.21 -8.61 -8.07
N LEU A 75 -1.27 -7.94 -7.40
CA LEU A 75 -1.49 -6.68 -6.70
C LEU A 75 -0.77 -5.57 -7.44
N THR A 76 -1.50 -4.53 -7.84
CA THR A 76 -0.93 -3.33 -8.44
C THR A 76 -0.88 -2.21 -7.43
N VAL A 77 0.33 -1.79 -7.06
CA VAL A 77 0.56 -0.61 -6.23
C VAL A 77 0.34 0.64 -7.07
N ILE A 78 -0.71 1.38 -6.74
CA ILE A 78 -1.11 2.63 -7.42
C ILE A 78 -0.22 3.77 -6.93
N THR A 79 -0.05 3.92 -5.61
CA THR A 79 0.79 4.94 -5.00
C THR A 79 1.29 4.51 -3.61
N THR A 80 2.29 5.22 -3.11
CA THR A 80 2.81 5.06 -1.75
C THR A 80 3.26 6.40 -1.18
N TYR A 81 3.05 6.63 0.11
CA TYR A 81 3.46 7.85 0.80
C TYR A 81 3.60 7.65 2.32
N ILE A 82 4.31 8.55 2.98
CA ILE A 82 4.40 8.62 4.44
C ILE A 82 3.22 9.46 4.94
N PRO A 83 2.32 8.94 5.79
CA PRO A 83 1.20 9.71 6.32
C PRO A 83 1.66 10.78 7.31
N GLU A 84 1.08 11.97 7.20
CA GLU A 84 1.36 13.11 8.09
C GLU A 84 0.28 13.25 9.17
N LEU A 85 0.70 13.66 10.39
CA LEU A 85 -0.19 13.80 11.55
C LEU A 85 -1.15 14.99 11.47
N ASP A 86 -1.00 15.88 10.49
CA ASP A 86 -1.96 16.94 10.20
C ASP A 86 -3.27 16.36 9.61
N ARG A 87 -3.16 15.28 8.82
CA ARG A 87 -4.27 14.60 8.13
C ARG A 87 -4.71 13.32 8.82
N TRP A 88 -3.84 12.68 9.59
CA TRP A 88 -4.09 11.38 10.21
C TRP A 88 -4.02 11.44 11.74
N GLU A 89 -4.82 10.60 12.40
CA GLU A 89 -4.69 10.36 13.84
C GLU A 89 -3.30 9.77 14.19
N GLY A 90 -2.92 9.81 15.48
CA GLY A 90 -1.60 9.38 15.95
C GLY A 90 -1.21 7.93 15.62
N ASN A 91 -2.20 7.09 15.29
CA ASN A 91 -1.99 5.70 14.88
C ASN A 91 -1.92 5.52 13.35
N TYR A 92 -2.03 6.61 12.58
CA TYR A 92 -2.04 6.67 11.11
C TYR A 92 -3.17 5.88 10.43
N ARG A 93 -4.18 5.38 11.17
CA ARG A 93 -5.24 4.53 10.61
C ARG A 93 -6.48 5.28 10.16
N ARG A 94 -6.74 6.45 10.75
CA ARG A 94 -7.96 7.22 10.51
C ARG A 94 -7.61 8.65 10.10
N ARG A 95 -8.30 9.16 9.10
CA ARG A 95 -8.22 10.58 8.73
C ARG A 95 -8.85 11.42 9.82
N LYS A 96 -8.21 12.55 10.15
CA LYS A 96 -8.84 13.57 10.98
C LYS A 96 -10.01 14.18 10.22
N LYS A 97 -11.14 14.35 10.90
CA LYS A 97 -12.23 15.16 10.36
C LYS A 97 -11.77 16.61 10.35
N LYS A 98 -12.03 17.30 9.24
CA LYS A 98 -11.91 18.76 9.18
C LYS A 98 -12.95 19.39 10.10
#